data_AF-A0A2W5KK94-F1
#
_entry.id   AF-A0A2W5KK94-F1
#
_cell.length_a   1.000
_cell.length_b   1.000
_cell.length_c   1.000
_cell.angle_alpha   90.00
_cell.angle_beta   90.00
_cell.angle_gamma   90.00
#
_symmetry.space_group_name_H-M   'P 1'
#
loop_
_entity.id
_entity.type
_entity.pdbx_description
1 polymer ?
#
loop_
_entity_poly.entity_id
_entity_poly.type
_entity_poly.pdbx_seq_one_letter_code
_entity_poly.pdbx_strand_id
1 'polypeptide(L)'
;MKDERKETREGNRVIITEPGGRRIIREGDRVIIRRDESARIRFGVDPRNIREERRDGEIRTVITRPDGSRVITVTDGDGRLIRRVREHRGREYVLIDNRRRPDGLFINLNLAPPVITIPRERYVVDADVASERDIEEAFTAPPVQRLERSYSLDEVRQSAPLRQYVRSVDLDAITFDTGSWYVKDDQIPKLEKVGQAMEDAIKKNPQTVFMVEGHTDAVGSDEDNLSLSDRRAESVAEVLTKYFDIPAENLVTQGYGEQYLKVDTQSAEERNRRVTVRNITPLLSSEK
;
A
#
# COMPACT_ATOMS: atom_id res chain seq x y z
N MET A 1 6.08 8.60 -21.47
CA MET A 1 6.42 7.79 -20.27
C MET A 1 6.90 6.38 -20.61
N LYS A 2 6.30 5.68 -21.60
CA LYS A 2 6.89 4.44 -22.13
C LYS A 2 8.34 4.63 -22.59
N ASP A 3 8.64 5.78 -23.17
CA ASP A 3 9.94 6.10 -23.78
C ASP A 3 11.09 6.29 -22.78
N GLU A 4 10.81 6.29 -21.47
CA GLU A 4 11.82 6.41 -20.41
C GLU A 4 12.06 5.11 -19.63
N ARG A 5 11.34 4.03 -19.99
CA ARG A 5 11.52 2.72 -19.37
C ARG A 5 12.86 2.11 -19.79
N LYS A 6 13.60 1.59 -18.81
CA LYS A 6 14.79 0.75 -19.05
C LYS A 6 14.45 -0.70 -18.76
N GLU A 7 14.57 -1.55 -19.77
CA GLU A 7 14.43 -3.00 -19.63
C GLU A 7 15.80 -3.64 -19.40
N THR A 8 15.88 -4.49 -18.38
CA THR A 8 17.04 -5.35 -18.11
C THR A 8 16.56 -6.79 -17.98
N ARG A 9 17.32 -7.73 -18.54
CA ARG A 9 17.03 -9.16 -18.46
C ARG A 9 18.05 -9.85 -17.55
N GLU A 10 17.56 -10.57 -16.55
CA GLU A 10 18.39 -11.30 -15.59
C GLU A 10 17.89 -12.75 -15.51
N GLY A 11 18.55 -13.66 -16.25
CA GLY A 11 18.08 -15.05 -16.38
C GLY A 11 16.69 -15.11 -17.01
N ASN A 12 15.71 -15.67 -16.30
CA ASN A 12 14.31 -15.76 -16.74
C ASN A 12 13.47 -14.53 -16.33
N ARG A 13 14.10 -13.48 -15.77
CA ARG A 13 13.40 -12.29 -15.29
C ARG A 13 13.55 -11.14 -16.26
N VAL A 14 12.45 -10.40 -16.43
CA VAL A 14 12.44 -9.10 -17.10
C VAL A 14 12.20 -8.04 -16.03
N ILE A 15 13.11 -7.08 -15.93
CA ILE A 15 13.04 -5.97 -14.99
C ILE A 15 12.86 -4.68 -15.79
N ILE A 16 11.72 -4.03 -15.62
CA ILE A 16 11.41 -2.75 -16.22
C ILE A 16 11.56 -1.69 -15.14
N THR A 17 12.49 -0.76 -15.33
CA THR A 17 12.72 0.36 -14.42
C THR A 17 12.14 1.63 -15.03
N GLU A 18 11.27 2.30 -14.27
CA GLU A 18 10.68 3.58 -14.62
C GLU A 18 11.34 4.74 -13.85
N PRO A 19 11.22 5.99 -14.33
CA PRO A 19 11.55 7.17 -13.56
C PRO A 19 10.90 7.16 -12.16
N GLY A 20 11.63 7.64 -11.15
CA GLY A 20 11.20 7.61 -9.75
C GLY A 20 11.49 6.29 -9.03
N GLY A 21 12.27 5.38 -9.62
CA GLY A 21 12.74 4.16 -8.93
C GLY A 21 11.70 3.03 -8.87
N ARG A 22 10.60 3.14 -9.61
CA ARG A 22 9.61 2.08 -9.76
C ARG A 22 10.19 0.97 -10.65
N ARG A 23 10.07 -0.27 -10.19
CA ARG A 23 10.57 -1.48 -10.86
C ARG A 23 9.43 -2.47 -11.00
N ILE A 24 9.13 -2.87 -12.23
CA ILE A 24 8.22 -3.98 -12.54
C ILE A 24 9.09 -5.19 -12.84
N ILE A 25 8.91 -6.27 -12.09
CA ILE A 25 9.70 -7.50 -12.24
C ILE A 25 8.76 -8.62 -12.65
N ARG A 26 9.03 -9.22 -13.82
CA ARG A 26 8.27 -10.32 -14.41
C ARG A 26 9.11 -11.60 -14.45
N GLU A 27 8.48 -12.72 -14.14
CA GLU A 27 9.03 -14.07 -14.34
C GLU A 27 7.88 -15.01 -14.75
N GLY A 28 7.85 -15.42 -16.02
CA GLY A 28 6.68 -16.09 -16.60
C GLY A 28 5.42 -15.22 -16.48
N ASP A 29 4.35 -15.81 -15.95
CA ASP A 29 3.05 -15.15 -15.77
C ASP A 29 2.98 -14.31 -14.48
N ARG A 30 4.04 -14.35 -13.67
CA ARG A 30 4.08 -13.67 -12.39
C ARG A 30 4.72 -12.30 -12.56
N VAL A 31 4.11 -11.30 -11.93
CA VAL A 31 4.58 -9.93 -11.98
C VAL A 31 4.43 -9.28 -10.60
N ILE A 32 5.46 -8.53 -10.20
CA ILE A 32 5.42 -7.66 -9.03
C ILE A 32 5.88 -6.26 -9.42
N ILE A 33 5.35 -5.26 -8.73
CA ILE A 33 5.83 -3.88 -8.80
C ILE A 33 6.42 -3.50 -7.45
N ARG A 34 7.60 -2.89 -7.48
CA ARG A 34 8.31 -2.34 -6.32
C ARG A 34 8.62 -0.88 -6.58
N ARG A 35 8.64 -0.09 -5.52
CA ARG A 35 9.04 1.32 -5.59
C ARG A 35 9.66 1.74 -4.28
N ASP A 36 10.49 2.77 -4.34
CA ASP A 36 11.00 3.44 -3.14
C ASP A 36 9.95 4.44 -2.62
N GLU A 37 9.40 4.17 -1.45
CA GLU A 37 8.44 5.07 -0.79
C GLU A 37 9.12 6.19 0.02
N SER A 38 10.47 6.21 0.07
CA SER A 38 11.24 7.15 0.90
C SER A 38 10.93 8.60 0.59
N ALA A 39 10.64 8.95 -0.67
CA ALA A 39 10.27 10.30 -1.05
C ALA A 39 9.03 10.80 -0.28
N ARG A 40 7.95 10.00 -0.21
CA ARG A 40 6.74 10.33 0.56
C ARG A 40 7.04 10.44 2.05
N ILE A 41 7.88 9.54 2.59
CA ILE A 41 8.20 9.55 4.03
C ILE A 41 9.01 10.79 4.41
N ARG A 42 9.91 11.25 3.54
CA ARG A 42 10.74 12.45 3.72
C ARG A 42 9.98 13.75 3.45
N PHE A 43 8.75 13.69 2.92
CA PHE A 43 7.94 14.87 2.61
C PHE A 43 7.76 15.78 3.84
N GLY A 44 7.97 17.08 3.65
CA GLY A 44 7.83 18.09 4.71
C GLY A 44 8.93 18.06 5.78
N VAL A 45 9.95 17.20 5.66
CA VAL A 45 11.03 17.09 6.66
C VAL A 45 12.25 17.90 6.23
N ASP A 46 12.78 18.71 7.16
CA ASP A 46 14.08 19.38 6.98
C ASP A 46 15.19 18.34 6.74
N PRO A 47 15.99 18.45 5.67
CA PRO A 47 17.09 17.52 5.37
C PRO A 47 18.05 17.28 6.53
N ARG A 48 18.23 18.24 7.45
CA ARG A 48 19.09 18.09 8.65
C ARG A 48 18.55 17.06 9.66
N ASN A 49 17.26 16.75 9.57
CA ASN A 49 16.59 15.76 10.41
C ASN A 49 16.54 14.36 9.77
N ILE A 50 17.19 14.19 8.61
CA ILE A 50 17.30 12.92 7.90
C ILE A 50 18.75 12.43 8.03
N ARG A 51 18.93 11.22 8.56
CA ARG A 51 20.22 10.54 8.62
C ARG A 51 20.13 9.23 7.87
N GLU A 52 21.14 8.94 7.06
CA GLU A 52 21.22 7.69 6.32
C GLU A 52 22.58 7.04 6.60
N GLU A 53 22.55 5.77 6.99
CA GLU A 53 23.73 4.98 7.30
C GLU A 53 23.69 3.68 6.50
N ARG A 54 24.83 3.29 5.94
CA ARG A 54 24.97 2.02 5.22
C ARG A 54 25.85 1.08 6.03
N ARG A 55 25.33 -0.09 6.37
CA ARG A 55 26.04 -1.10 7.15
C ARG A 55 25.59 -2.49 6.74
N ASP A 56 26.54 -3.40 6.55
CA ASP A 56 26.27 -4.82 6.25
C ASP A 56 25.33 -5.07 5.05
N GLY A 57 25.38 -4.20 4.03
CA GLY A 57 24.51 -4.30 2.85
C GLY A 57 23.07 -3.80 3.08
N GLU A 58 22.77 -3.23 4.25
CA GLU A 58 21.52 -2.56 4.58
C GLU A 58 21.69 -1.04 4.56
N ILE A 59 20.60 -0.34 4.24
CA ILE A 59 20.50 1.11 4.31
C ILE A 59 19.50 1.43 5.42
N ARG A 60 19.98 2.12 6.47
CA ARG A 60 19.18 2.60 7.59
C ARG A 60 18.94 4.08 7.43
N THR A 61 17.70 4.49 7.21
CA THR A 61 17.27 5.88 7.20
C THR A 61 16.54 6.20 8.51
N VAL A 62 16.99 7.23 9.22
CA VAL A 62 16.35 7.77 10.42
C VAL A 62 15.84 9.17 10.11
N ILE A 63 14.54 9.37 10.27
CA ILE A 63 13.85 10.63 10.04
C ILE A 63 13.30 11.12 11.38
N THR A 64 13.73 12.30 11.82
CA THR A 64 13.21 12.93 13.04
C THR A 64 12.12 13.94 12.67
N ARG A 65 10.91 13.74 13.17
CA ARG A 65 9.76 14.62 12.95
C ARG A 65 9.79 15.80 13.95
N PRO A 66 9.07 16.91 13.67
CA PRO A 66 9.02 18.08 14.56
C PRO A 66 8.50 17.78 15.97
N ASP A 67 7.63 16.78 16.11
CA ASP A 67 7.08 16.32 17.41
C ASP A 67 8.07 15.46 18.23
N GLY A 68 9.30 15.28 17.72
CA GLY A 68 10.34 14.45 18.31
C GLY A 68 10.20 12.95 18.04
N SER A 69 9.17 12.52 17.30
CA SER A 69 9.10 11.13 16.85
C SER A 69 10.22 10.82 15.84
N ARG A 70 10.67 9.56 15.82
CA ARG A 70 11.66 9.07 14.87
C ARG A 70 11.08 7.94 14.05
N VAL A 71 11.15 8.06 12.73
CA VAL A 71 10.84 6.97 11.81
C VAL A 71 12.16 6.35 11.36
N ILE A 72 12.31 5.05 11.63
CA ILE A 72 13.50 4.28 11.28
C ILE A 72 13.08 3.28 10.21
N THR A 73 13.60 3.46 8.99
CA THR A 73 13.38 2.56 7.86
C THR A 73 14.70 1.85 7.54
N VAL A 74 14.65 0.52 7.43
CA VAL A 74 15.78 -0.31 7.02
C VAL A 74 15.41 -1.01 5.71
N THR A 75 16.24 -0.84 4.68
CA THR A 75 16.13 -1.54 3.40
C THR A 75 17.38 -2.37 3.12
N ASP A 76 17.30 -3.38 2.25
CA ASP A 76 18.50 -4.01 1.70
C ASP A 76 19.11 -3.15 0.57
N GLY A 77 20.24 -3.61 0.03
CA GLY A 77 20.96 -2.93 -1.06
C GLY A 77 20.17 -2.77 -2.36
N ASP A 78 19.08 -3.54 -2.54
CA ASP A 78 18.16 -3.42 -3.68
C ASP A 78 16.97 -2.49 -3.40
N GLY A 79 16.94 -1.87 -2.22
CA GLY A 79 15.87 -0.99 -1.76
C GLY A 79 14.63 -1.72 -1.25
N ARG A 80 14.66 -3.04 -1.04
CA ARG A 80 13.53 -3.77 -0.46
C ARG A 80 13.41 -3.41 1.02
N LEU A 81 12.20 -3.04 1.44
CA LEU A 81 11.91 -2.76 2.83
C LEU A 81 12.11 -4.02 3.71
N ILE A 82 13.03 -3.94 4.67
CA ILE A 82 13.29 -4.97 5.68
C ILE A 82 12.47 -4.67 6.94
N ARG A 83 12.50 -3.43 7.43
CA ARG A 83 11.83 -3.06 8.68
C ARG A 83 11.46 -1.58 8.69
N ARG A 84 10.30 -1.24 9.24
CA ARG A 84 9.90 0.14 9.52
C ARG A 84 9.37 0.24 10.95
N VAL A 85 9.91 1.19 11.69
CA VAL A 85 9.61 1.43 13.10
C VAL A 85 9.36 2.91 13.32
N ARG A 86 8.37 3.24 14.16
CA ARG A 86 8.17 4.58 14.70
C ARG A 86 8.51 4.57 16.18
N GLU A 87 9.41 5.44 16.60
CA GLU A 87 9.69 5.69 18.01
C GLU A 87 9.07 7.01 18.42
N HIS A 88 8.32 7.03 19.52
CA HIS A 88 7.75 8.27 20.06
C HIS A 88 7.62 8.16 21.58
N ARG A 89 8.09 9.18 22.31
CA ARG A 89 8.05 9.25 23.79
C ARG A 89 8.61 7.99 24.47
N GLY A 90 9.74 7.48 23.97
CA GLY A 90 10.43 6.31 24.54
C GLY A 90 9.76 4.96 24.25
N ARG A 91 8.69 4.92 23.44
CA ARG A 91 8.05 3.68 22.96
C ARG A 91 8.42 3.40 21.51
N GLU A 92 8.67 2.13 21.22
CA GLU A 92 8.90 1.60 19.88
C GLU A 92 7.61 0.98 19.32
N TYR A 93 7.18 1.40 18.14
CA TYR A 93 6.05 0.87 17.39
C TYR A 93 6.55 0.23 16.10
N VAL A 94 6.52 -1.10 16.02
CA VAL A 94 6.89 -1.81 14.79
C VAL A 94 5.73 -1.71 13.82
N LEU A 95 5.94 -1.05 12.68
CA LEU A 95 4.94 -0.89 11.63
C LEU A 95 5.03 -2.04 10.63
N ILE A 96 6.26 -2.34 10.17
CA ILE A 96 6.52 -3.37 9.16
C ILE A 96 7.75 -4.17 9.57
N ASP A 97 7.66 -5.50 9.52
CA ASP A 97 8.78 -6.41 9.77
C ASP A 97 8.83 -7.52 8.71
N ASN A 98 9.70 -7.33 7.72
CA ASN A 98 9.97 -8.26 6.63
C ASN A 98 11.31 -8.99 6.81
N ARG A 99 11.84 -9.04 8.05
CA ARG A 99 13.07 -9.79 8.36
C ARG A 99 12.88 -11.29 8.14
N ARG A 100 11.67 -11.80 8.42
CA ARG A 100 11.25 -13.12 7.95
C ARG A 100 11.07 -13.04 6.44
N ARG A 101 12.13 -13.38 5.69
CA ARG A 101 12.07 -13.46 4.24
C ARG A 101 11.19 -14.66 3.86
N PRO A 102 10.08 -14.48 3.14
CA PRO A 102 9.50 -15.59 2.40
C PRO A 102 10.51 -16.03 1.33
N ASP A 103 10.54 -17.33 1.02
CA ASP A 103 11.50 -17.88 0.07
C ASP A 103 11.22 -17.35 -1.35
N GLY A 104 12.22 -16.67 -1.92
CA GLY A 104 12.18 -16.19 -3.30
C GLY A 104 11.47 -14.84 -3.50
N LEU A 105 11.52 -14.37 -4.75
CA LEU A 105 10.90 -13.11 -5.17
C LEU A 105 9.37 -13.20 -5.26
N PHE A 106 8.90 -14.35 -5.74
CA PHE A 106 7.49 -14.69 -5.90
C PHE A 106 7.07 -15.65 -4.80
N ILE A 107 6.16 -15.18 -3.96
CA ILE A 107 5.75 -15.87 -2.75
C ILE A 107 4.70 -16.92 -3.10
N ASN A 108 5.03 -18.19 -2.88
CA ASN A 108 4.07 -19.29 -2.96
C ASN A 108 3.38 -19.48 -1.61
N LEU A 109 2.46 -18.59 -1.25
CA LEU A 109 1.64 -18.74 -0.05
C LEU A 109 0.35 -19.49 -0.41
N ASN A 110 0.26 -20.76 -0.01
CA ASN A 110 -0.95 -21.57 -0.20
C ASN A 110 -1.95 -21.28 0.93
N LEU A 111 -2.82 -20.29 0.74
CA LEU A 111 -3.87 -19.91 1.67
C LEU A 111 -5.22 -19.91 0.93
N ALA A 112 -6.20 -20.65 1.46
CA ALA A 112 -7.56 -20.60 0.94
C ALA A 112 -8.20 -19.23 1.24
N PRO A 113 -9.09 -18.72 0.37
CA PRO A 113 -9.91 -17.55 0.70
C PRO A 113 -10.68 -17.76 2.02
N PRO A 114 -10.80 -16.73 2.88
CA PRO A 114 -11.57 -16.85 4.11
C PRO A 114 -13.07 -16.95 3.82
N VAL A 115 -13.82 -17.59 4.72
CA VAL A 115 -15.29 -17.63 4.64
C VAL A 115 -15.85 -16.33 5.21
N ILE A 116 -16.41 -15.48 4.35
CA ILE A 116 -16.98 -14.18 4.74
C ILE A 116 -18.46 -14.39 5.11
N THR A 117 -18.78 -14.26 6.39
CA THR A 117 -20.15 -14.43 6.92
C THR A 117 -20.87 -13.11 7.20
N ILE A 118 -20.16 -11.99 7.16
CA ILE A 118 -20.73 -10.65 7.36
C ILE A 118 -21.35 -10.11 6.05
N PRO A 119 -22.34 -9.20 6.13
CA PRO A 119 -22.92 -8.58 4.94
C PRO A 119 -21.88 -7.88 4.05
N ARG A 120 -22.09 -7.90 2.73
CA ARG A 120 -21.11 -7.41 1.74
C ARG A 120 -20.77 -5.94 1.96
N GLU A 121 -21.76 -5.12 2.25
CA GLU A 121 -21.65 -3.69 2.52
C GLU A 121 -20.89 -3.36 3.81
N ARG A 122 -20.79 -4.30 4.76
CA ARG A 122 -19.95 -4.17 5.95
C ARG A 122 -18.52 -4.67 5.72
N TYR A 123 -18.33 -5.53 4.72
CA TYR A 123 -17.03 -6.09 4.37
C TYR A 123 -16.27 -5.21 3.37
N VAL A 124 -16.97 -4.71 2.35
CA VAL A 124 -16.49 -3.71 1.38
C VAL A 124 -17.35 -2.46 1.57
N VAL A 125 -16.81 -1.49 2.29
CA VAL A 125 -17.46 -0.22 2.58
C VAL A 125 -17.16 0.75 1.44
N ASP A 126 -18.19 1.36 0.87
CA ASP A 126 -18.05 2.43 -0.12
C ASP A 126 -17.96 3.78 0.60
N ALA A 127 -16.80 4.44 0.50
CA ALA A 127 -16.54 5.70 1.20
C ALA A 127 -17.45 6.86 0.75
N ASP A 128 -18.03 6.79 -0.45
CA ASP A 128 -18.91 7.84 -0.97
C ASP A 128 -20.18 7.94 -0.11
N VAL A 129 -20.82 6.80 0.11
CA VAL A 129 -22.13 6.70 0.79
C VAL A 129 -22.03 6.39 2.28
N ALA A 130 -20.93 5.78 2.73
CA ALA A 130 -20.76 5.38 4.13
C ALA A 130 -20.57 6.58 5.06
N SER A 131 -20.99 6.43 6.32
CA SER A 131 -20.66 7.39 7.37
C SER A 131 -19.19 7.24 7.79
N GLU A 132 -18.60 8.29 8.37
CA GLU A 132 -17.25 8.22 8.97
C GLU A 132 -17.12 7.07 9.98
N ARG A 133 -18.16 6.86 10.79
CA ARG A 133 -18.23 5.75 11.76
C ARG A 133 -18.17 4.38 11.09
N ASP A 134 -18.83 4.19 9.95
CA ASP A 134 -18.80 2.91 9.23
C ASP A 134 -17.41 2.64 8.62
N ILE A 135 -16.75 3.69 8.13
CA ILE A 135 -15.37 3.64 7.62
C ILE A 135 -14.40 3.30 8.76
N GLU A 136 -14.54 3.97 9.92
CA GLU A 136 -13.75 3.69 11.11
C GLU A 136 -13.97 2.24 11.60
N GLU A 137 -15.22 1.77 11.62
CA GLU A 137 -15.52 0.37 11.97
C GLU A 137 -14.83 -0.60 11.00
N ALA A 138 -14.84 -0.31 9.69
CA ALA A 138 -14.15 -1.14 8.71
C ALA A 138 -12.64 -1.19 8.95
N PHE A 139 -12.01 -0.07 9.28
CA PHE A 139 -10.58 0.00 9.55
C PHE A 139 -10.15 -0.59 10.89
N THR A 140 -11.04 -0.62 11.88
CA THR A 140 -10.72 -1.09 13.24
C THR A 140 -11.28 -2.48 13.55
N ALA A 141 -12.11 -3.05 12.67
CA ALA A 141 -12.62 -4.39 12.83
C ALA A 141 -11.50 -5.45 12.83
N PRO A 142 -11.63 -6.52 13.64
CA PRO A 142 -10.73 -7.65 13.57
C PRO A 142 -10.85 -8.36 12.22
N PRO A 143 -9.86 -9.20 11.84
CA PRO A 143 -9.97 -10.08 10.69
C PRO A 143 -11.26 -10.91 10.73
N VAL A 144 -11.88 -11.14 9.56
CA VAL A 144 -13.13 -11.93 9.43
C VAL A 144 -12.95 -13.39 9.85
N GLN A 145 -11.70 -13.85 9.87
CA GLN A 145 -11.30 -15.16 10.37
C GLN A 145 -9.95 -15.04 11.08
N ARG A 146 -9.71 -15.87 12.11
CA ARG A 146 -8.45 -15.89 12.84
C ARG A 146 -7.29 -16.30 11.92
N LEU A 147 -6.17 -15.57 12.02
CA LEU A 147 -4.91 -15.90 11.37
C LEU A 147 -4.05 -16.79 12.29
N GLU A 148 -3.31 -17.73 11.70
CA GLU A 148 -2.43 -18.63 12.43
C GLU A 148 -1.11 -17.97 12.84
N ARG A 149 -0.69 -16.94 12.10
CA ARG A 149 0.56 -16.20 12.32
C ARG A 149 0.49 -14.79 11.73
N SER A 150 1.51 -14.00 12.02
CA SER A 150 1.82 -12.77 11.29
C SER A 150 2.45 -13.07 9.92
N TYR A 151 2.22 -12.17 8.98
CA TYR A 151 2.75 -12.21 7.61
C TYR A 151 3.60 -10.99 7.31
N SER A 152 4.58 -11.14 6.43
CA SER A 152 5.35 -10.00 5.92
C SER A 152 4.51 -9.13 4.98
N LEU A 153 4.90 -7.87 4.79
CA LEU A 153 4.25 -6.98 3.82
C LEU A 153 4.35 -7.54 2.40
N ASP A 154 5.45 -8.22 2.05
CA ASP A 154 5.60 -8.85 0.74
C ASP A 154 4.55 -9.96 0.55
N GLU A 155 4.29 -10.79 1.57
CA GLU A 155 3.23 -11.81 1.54
C GLU A 155 1.84 -11.18 1.38
N VAL A 156 1.55 -10.10 2.11
CA VAL A 156 0.27 -9.36 2.03
C VAL A 156 0.05 -8.77 0.63
N ARG A 157 1.09 -8.18 0.02
CA ARG A 157 1.02 -7.63 -1.34
C ARG A 157 0.78 -8.72 -2.39
N GLN A 158 1.42 -9.87 -2.26
CA GLN A 158 1.36 -10.92 -3.29
C GLN A 158 0.19 -11.90 -3.10
N SER A 159 -0.49 -11.93 -1.94
CA SER A 159 -1.59 -12.87 -1.66
C SER A 159 -2.95 -12.18 -1.56
N ALA A 160 -3.75 -12.28 -2.63
CA ALA A 160 -5.15 -11.83 -2.60
C ALA A 160 -6.00 -12.52 -1.53
N PRO A 161 -5.92 -13.86 -1.32
CA PRO A 161 -6.62 -14.52 -0.21
C PRO A 161 -6.29 -13.91 1.15
N LEU A 162 -5.01 -13.59 1.42
CA LEU A 162 -4.60 -13.00 2.69
C LEU A 162 -5.21 -11.60 2.90
N ARG A 163 -5.30 -10.78 1.85
CA ARG A 163 -5.95 -9.46 1.94
C ARG A 163 -7.46 -9.53 2.21
N GLN A 164 -8.09 -10.65 1.85
CA GLN A 164 -9.52 -10.86 2.10
C GLN A 164 -9.84 -11.14 3.58
N TYR A 165 -8.83 -11.35 4.43
CA TYR A 165 -9.05 -11.52 5.86
C TYR A 165 -9.44 -10.20 6.55
N VAL A 166 -9.15 -9.05 5.95
CA VAL A 166 -9.52 -7.73 6.48
C VAL A 166 -10.56 -7.06 5.59
N ARG A 167 -11.40 -6.24 6.21
CA ARG A 167 -12.38 -5.40 5.50
C ARG A 167 -11.65 -4.37 4.63
N SER A 168 -12.35 -3.85 3.63
CA SER A 168 -11.84 -2.80 2.76
C SER A 168 -12.79 -1.62 2.64
N VAL A 169 -12.21 -0.46 2.36
CA VAL A 169 -12.92 0.78 2.04
C VAL A 169 -12.60 1.13 0.59
N ASP A 170 -13.59 1.08 -0.28
CA ASP A 170 -13.48 1.48 -1.69
C ASP A 170 -13.66 3.00 -1.79
N LEU A 171 -12.76 3.65 -2.53
CA LEU A 171 -12.77 5.09 -2.81
C LEU A 171 -13.38 5.37 -4.19
N ASP A 172 -14.55 4.77 -4.47
CA ASP A 172 -15.17 4.77 -5.81
C ASP A 172 -15.52 6.19 -6.30
N ALA A 173 -15.64 7.17 -5.39
CA ALA A 173 -15.86 8.57 -5.73
C ALA A 173 -14.63 9.31 -6.32
N ILE A 174 -13.42 8.75 -6.19
CA ILE A 174 -12.19 9.31 -6.75
C ILE A 174 -11.99 8.81 -8.17
N THR A 175 -12.14 9.71 -9.13
CA THR A 175 -11.98 9.42 -10.56
C THR A 175 -10.68 9.99 -11.11
N PHE A 176 -10.19 9.38 -12.18
CA PHE A 176 -8.98 9.79 -12.87
C PHE A 176 -9.27 9.95 -14.37
N ASP A 177 -8.73 11.01 -14.97
CA ASP A 177 -8.75 11.15 -16.43
C ASP A 177 -7.97 9.99 -17.08
N THR A 178 -8.29 9.69 -18.34
CA THR A 178 -7.62 8.62 -19.09
C THR A 178 -6.10 8.80 -19.09
N GLY A 179 -5.38 7.77 -18.67
CA GLY A 179 -3.91 7.79 -18.58
C GLY A 179 -3.34 8.67 -17.45
N SER A 180 -4.20 9.25 -16.59
CA SER A 180 -3.80 10.08 -15.47
C SER A 180 -3.88 9.34 -14.14
N TRP A 181 -3.02 9.78 -13.21
CA TRP A 181 -3.04 9.41 -11.79
C TRP A 181 -3.22 10.65 -10.88
N TYR A 182 -3.38 11.84 -11.47
CA TYR A 182 -3.57 13.06 -10.69
C TYR A 182 -4.97 13.09 -10.07
N VAL A 183 -5.01 13.24 -8.74
CA VAL A 183 -6.25 13.52 -7.99
C VAL A 183 -6.50 15.02 -8.07
N LYS A 184 -7.59 15.40 -8.74
CA LYS A 184 -7.96 16.81 -8.91
C LYS A 184 -8.35 17.44 -7.57
N ASP A 185 -8.08 18.73 -7.41
CA ASP A 185 -8.29 19.46 -6.15
C ASP A 185 -9.76 19.44 -5.68
N ASP A 186 -10.71 19.44 -6.60
CA ASP A 186 -12.16 19.34 -6.32
C ASP A 186 -12.57 17.97 -5.76
N GLN A 187 -11.73 16.95 -5.92
CA GLN A 187 -11.94 15.61 -5.39
C GLN A 187 -11.30 15.39 -4.01
N ILE A 188 -10.38 16.27 -3.59
CA ILE A 188 -9.71 16.14 -2.28
C ILE A 188 -10.73 16.06 -1.13
N PRO A 189 -11.77 16.91 -1.05
CA PRO A 189 -12.76 16.83 0.04
C PRO A 189 -13.47 15.48 0.15
N LYS A 190 -13.55 14.69 -0.93
CA LYS A 190 -14.15 13.34 -0.90
C LYS A 190 -13.36 12.36 -0.03
N LEU A 191 -12.10 12.66 0.28
CA LEU A 191 -11.25 11.85 1.15
C LEU A 191 -11.32 12.24 2.63
N GLU A 192 -12.09 13.29 2.99
CA GLU A 192 -12.12 13.82 4.36
C GLU A 192 -12.54 12.76 5.39
N LYS A 193 -13.68 12.10 5.18
CA LYS A 193 -14.18 11.02 6.06
C LYS A 193 -13.16 9.87 6.20
N VAL A 194 -12.44 9.57 5.12
CA VAL A 194 -11.43 8.50 5.10
C VAL A 194 -10.19 8.93 5.89
N GLY A 195 -9.73 10.17 5.70
CA GLY A 195 -8.62 10.75 6.45
C GLY A 195 -8.92 10.78 7.95
N GLN A 196 -10.09 11.28 8.35
CA GLN A 196 -10.51 11.32 9.76
C GLN A 196 -10.54 9.92 10.39
N ALA A 197 -11.17 8.95 9.72
CA ALA A 197 -11.21 7.56 10.19
C ALA A 197 -9.81 6.90 10.28
N MET A 198 -8.91 7.22 9.35
CA MET A 198 -7.51 6.77 9.41
C MET A 198 -6.77 7.39 10.59
N GLU A 199 -6.93 8.69 10.80
CA GLU A 199 -6.30 9.43 11.90
C GLU A 199 -6.72 8.83 13.25
N ASP A 200 -8.02 8.57 13.43
CA ASP A 200 -8.57 7.99 14.65
C ASP A 200 -8.09 6.55 14.87
N ALA A 201 -8.03 5.73 13.83
CA ALA A 201 -7.43 4.39 13.90
C ALA A 201 -5.94 4.43 14.28
N ILE A 202 -5.17 5.42 13.81
CA ILE A 202 -3.74 5.60 14.16
C ILE A 202 -3.58 6.13 15.59
N LYS A 203 -4.47 7.02 16.06
CA LYS A 203 -4.49 7.49 17.46
C LYS A 203 -4.77 6.34 18.42
N LYS A 204 -5.70 5.44 18.07
CA LYS A 204 -6.04 4.24 18.85
C LYS A 204 -4.91 3.20 18.83
N ASN A 205 -4.36 2.94 17.65
CA ASN A 205 -3.24 2.03 17.47
C ASN A 205 -2.12 2.68 16.64
N PRO A 206 -1.08 3.22 17.28
CA PRO A 206 0.14 3.71 16.63
C PRO A 206 0.80 2.78 15.59
N GLN A 207 0.56 1.47 15.67
CA GLN A 207 1.07 0.46 14.73
C GLN A 207 0.18 0.26 13.50
N THR A 208 -0.91 1.00 13.37
CA THR A 208 -1.84 0.92 12.23
C THR A 208 -1.11 1.19 10.91
N VAL A 209 -1.21 0.29 9.94
CA VAL A 209 -0.64 0.42 8.60
C VAL A 209 -1.77 0.23 7.61
N PHE A 210 -2.02 1.25 6.80
CA PHE A 210 -2.97 1.19 5.72
C PHE A 210 -2.27 0.87 4.41
N MET A 211 -2.86 -0.05 3.66
CA MET A 211 -2.47 -0.32 2.28
C MET A 211 -3.47 0.33 1.33
N VAL A 212 -2.97 1.19 0.45
CA VAL A 212 -3.72 1.81 -0.64
C VAL A 212 -3.45 1.00 -1.91
N GLU A 213 -4.50 0.41 -2.45
CA GLU A 213 -4.49 -0.49 -3.60
C GLU A 213 -5.05 0.23 -4.81
N GLY A 214 -4.33 0.19 -5.94
CA GLY A 214 -4.82 0.72 -7.21
C GLY A 214 -5.23 -0.39 -8.17
N HIS A 215 -6.28 -0.14 -8.94
CA HIS A 215 -6.77 -1.05 -9.99
C HIS A 215 -7.07 -0.29 -11.30
N THR A 216 -7.01 -1.01 -12.41
CA THR A 216 -7.41 -0.52 -13.74
C THR A 216 -8.50 -1.43 -14.33
N ASP A 217 -9.12 -0.99 -15.42
CA ASP A 217 -9.79 -1.92 -16.32
C ASP A 217 -8.76 -2.75 -17.10
N ALA A 218 -9.24 -3.68 -17.93
CA ALA A 218 -8.41 -4.60 -18.70
C ALA A 218 -7.93 -4.04 -20.05
N VAL A 219 -8.07 -2.72 -20.26
CA VAL A 219 -7.69 -2.09 -21.53
C VAL A 219 -6.26 -1.58 -21.43
N GLY A 220 -5.38 -2.08 -22.30
CA GLY A 220 -3.96 -1.70 -22.35
C GLY A 220 -3.05 -2.90 -22.21
N SER A 221 -1.78 -2.68 -21.89
CA SER A 221 -0.87 -3.77 -21.52
C SER A 221 -0.79 -3.91 -20.01
N ASP A 222 -0.55 -5.12 -19.53
CA ASP A 222 -0.37 -5.42 -18.10
C ASP A 222 0.63 -4.47 -17.42
N GLU A 223 1.75 -4.14 -18.08
CA GLU A 223 2.77 -3.26 -17.49
C GLU A 223 2.28 -1.82 -17.34
N ASP A 224 1.51 -1.33 -18.31
CA ASP A 224 0.91 0.01 -18.25
C ASP A 224 -0.14 0.05 -17.16
N ASN A 225 -0.98 -0.97 -17.09
CA ASN A 225 -2.03 -1.10 -16.08
C ASN A 225 -1.44 -1.22 -14.66
N LEU A 226 -0.36 -1.98 -14.48
CA LEU A 226 0.38 -2.06 -13.21
C LEU A 226 1.04 -0.72 -12.82
N SER A 227 1.70 -0.06 -13.77
CA SER A 227 2.31 1.26 -13.49
C SER A 227 1.26 2.30 -13.16
N LEU A 228 0.17 2.38 -13.94
CA LEU A 228 -0.90 3.36 -13.76
C LEU A 228 -1.64 3.16 -12.44
N SER A 229 -2.01 1.92 -12.12
CA SER A 229 -2.65 1.60 -10.83
C SER A 229 -1.74 1.94 -9.63
N ASP A 230 -0.45 1.63 -9.70
CA ASP A 230 0.49 1.95 -8.61
C ASP A 230 0.66 3.46 -8.43
N ARG A 231 0.70 4.24 -9.52
CA ARG A 231 0.72 5.71 -9.48
C ARG A 231 -0.56 6.30 -8.91
N ARG A 232 -1.73 5.73 -9.23
CA ARG A 232 -3.01 6.17 -8.64
C ARG A 232 -3.04 5.94 -7.13
N ALA A 233 -2.60 4.77 -6.68
CA ALA A 233 -2.49 4.47 -5.26
C ALA A 233 -1.48 5.40 -4.55
N GLU A 234 -0.35 5.70 -5.21
CA GLU A 234 0.62 6.70 -4.76
C GLU A 234 0.00 8.08 -4.58
N SER A 235 -0.68 8.60 -5.60
CA SER A 235 -1.26 9.94 -5.55
C SER A 235 -2.35 10.08 -4.49
N VAL A 236 -3.17 9.04 -4.28
CA VAL A 236 -4.12 9.03 -3.16
C VAL A 236 -3.39 9.06 -1.81
N ALA A 237 -2.33 8.27 -1.64
CA ALA A 237 -1.53 8.30 -0.40
C ALA A 237 -0.84 9.65 -0.17
N GLU A 238 -0.37 10.31 -1.23
CA GLU A 238 0.19 11.66 -1.16
C GLU A 238 -0.86 12.70 -0.75
N VAL A 239 -2.07 12.62 -1.30
CA VAL A 239 -3.18 13.50 -0.89
C VAL A 239 -3.53 13.29 0.58
N LEU A 240 -3.65 12.02 1.02
CA LEU A 240 -3.90 11.67 2.42
C LEU A 240 -2.82 12.23 3.36
N THR A 241 -1.54 12.14 2.99
CA THR A 241 -0.47 12.72 3.80
C THR A 241 -0.46 14.25 3.77
N LYS A 242 -0.66 14.88 2.60
CA LYS A 242 -0.48 16.32 2.44
C LYS A 242 -1.65 17.15 2.97
N TYR A 243 -2.88 16.66 2.79
CA TYR A 243 -4.10 17.43 3.08
C TYR A 243 -4.83 16.95 4.34
N PHE A 244 -4.55 15.73 4.81
CA PHE A 244 -5.20 15.14 5.99
C PHE A 244 -4.20 14.67 7.05
N ASP A 245 -2.93 15.06 6.91
CA ASP A 245 -1.84 14.79 7.87
C ASP A 245 -1.65 13.31 8.24
N ILE A 246 -2.09 12.38 7.38
CA ILE A 246 -1.90 10.95 7.63
C ILE A 246 -0.41 10.63 7.53
N PRO A 247 0.23 10.14 8.61
CA PRO A 247 1.67 9.92 8.62
C PRO A 247 2.10 8.98 7.50
N ALA A 248 3.02 9.44 6.66
CA ALA A 248 3.47 8.72 5.48
C ALA A 248 4.02 7.32 5.79
N GLU A 249 4.60 7.11 6.98
CA GLU A 249 5.12 5.83 7.44
C GLU A 249 4.02 4.78 7.72
N ASN A 250 2.79 5.23 8.02
CA ASN A 250 1.61 4.41 8.26
C ASN A 250 0.87 4.07 6.94
N LEU A 251 1.32 4.59 5.80
CA LEU A 251 0.78 4.30 4.47
C LEU A 251 1.76 3.47 3.64
N VAL A 252 1.27 2.41 3.03
CA VAL A 252 1.94 1.68 1.95
C VAL A 252 1.05 1.64 0.72
N THR A 253 1.64 1.57 -0.47
CA THR A 253 0.84 1.46 -1.70
C THR A 253 1.18 0.21 -2.49
N GLN A 254 0.24 -0.19 -3.36
CA GLN A 254 0.40 -1.30 -4.30
C GLN A 254 -0.54 -1.12 -5.50
N GLY A 255 0.01 -1.11 -6.71
CA GLY A 255 -0.77 -1.30 -7.94
C GLY A 255 -0.95 -2.77 -8.29
N TYR A 256 -2.14 -3.14 -8.74
CA TYR A 256 -2.44 -4.49 -9.23
C TYR A 256 -2.89 -4.53 -10.70
N GLY A 257 -2.99 -3.38 -11.37
CA GLY A 257 -3.52 -3.27 -12.72
C GLY A 257 -4.86 -3.96 -12.84
N GLU A 258 -4.96 -4.86 -13.80
CA GLU A 258 -6.16 -5.65 -14.12
C GLU A 258 -6.25 -7.00 -13.42
N GLN A 259 -5.30 -7.37 -12.55
CA GLN A 259 -5.25 -8.71 -11.93
C GLN A 259 -6.47 -9.06 -11.07
N TYR A 260 -7.17 -8.05 -10.54
CA TYR A 260 -8.30 -8.21 -9.61
C TYR A 260 -9.47 -7.32 -10.01
N LEU A 261 -10.04 -7.61 -11.19
CA LEU A 261 -11.23 -6.92 -11.69
C LEU A 261 -12.42 -7.12 -10.74
N LYS A 262 -13.12 -6.03 -10.43
CA LYS A 262 -14.38 -6.03 -9.65
C LYS A 262 -15.53 -6.58 -10.50
N VAL A 263 -15.47 -6.32 -11.80
CA VAL A 263 -16.37 -6.84 -12.83
C VAL A 263 -15.52 -7.59 -13.84
N ASP A 264 -15.79 -8.88 -14.00
CA ASP A 264 -15.02 -9.76 -14.89
C ASP A 264 -15.32 -9.46 -16.37
N THR A 265 -14.58 -8.49 -16.93
CA THR A 265 -14.69 -8.08 -18.32
C THR A 265 -13.35 -7.58 -18.85
N GLN A 266 -13.04 -7.95 -20.08
CA GLN A 266 -11.85 -7.49 -20.80
C GLN A 266 -12.06 -6.12 -21.48
N SER A 267 -13.24 -5.52 -21.31
CA SER A 267 -13.59 -4.21 -21.85
C SER A 267 -13.29 -3.09 -20.85
N ALA A 268 -13.31 -1.85 -21.31
CA ALA A 268 -13.29 -0.68 -20.44
C ALA A 268 -14.48 -0.74 -19.47
N GLU A 269 -14.22 -0.68 -18.18
CA GLU A 269 -15.23 -0.75 -17.12
C GLU A 269 -14.82 0.14 -15.96
N GLU A 270 -15.63 1.16 -15.69
CA GLU A 270 -15.33 2.19 -14.71
C GLU A 270 -15.21 1.65 -13.30
N ARG A 271 -16.03 0.67 -12.94
CA ARG A 271 -15.99 0.04 -11.61
C ARG A 271 -14.68 -0.72 -11.36
N ASN A 272 -13.92 -1.04 -12.41
CA ASN A 272 -12.59 -1.63 -12.28
C ASN A 272 -11.50 -0.58 -12.01
N ARG A 273 -11.70 0.67 -12.44
CA ARG A 273 -10.78 1.80 -12.21
C ARG A 273 -10.99 2.41 -10.82
N ARG A 274 -10.59 1.67 -9.79
CA ARG A 274 -10.83 2.02 -8.38
C ARG A 274 -9.55 2.11 -7.56
N VAL A 275 -9.66 2.76 -6.40
CA VAL A 275 -8.68 2.70 -5.32
C VAL A 275 -9.36 2.11 -4.09
N THR A 276 -8.70 1.17 -3.43
CA THR A 276 -9.21 0.50 -2.23
C THR A 276 -8.22 0.68 -1.09
N VAL A 277 -8.69 0.91 0.13
CA VAL A 277 -7.88 1.01 1.34
C VAL A 277 -8.18 -0.16 2.27
N ARG A 278 -7.13 -0.74 2.85
CA ARG A 278 -7.24 -1.75 3.93
C ARG A 278 -6.36 -1.36 5.10
N ASN A 279 -6.85 -1.53 6.33
CA ASN A 279 -5.95 -1.64 7.48
C ASN A 279 -5.34 -3.04 7.48
N ILE A 280 -4.03 -3.14 7.24
CA ILE A 280 -3.32 -4.42 7.14
C ILE A 280 -2.55 -4.78 8.42
N THR A 281 -2.60 -3.94 9.47
CA THR A 281 -1.92 -4.24 10.75
C THR A 281 -2.27 -5.60 11.33
N PRO A 282 -3.54 -6.06 11.33
CA PRO A 282 -3.86 -7.40 11.82
C PRO A 282 -3.16 -8.53 11.04
N LEU A 283 -2.78 -8.30 9.78
CA LEU A 283 -2.04 -9.26 8.95
C LEU A 283 -0.53 -9.23 9.27
N LEU A 284 0.02 -8.04 9.58
CA LEU A 284 1.44 -7.81 9.85
C LEU A 284 1.84 -8.16 11.30
N SER A 285 0.91 -7.99 12.23
CA SER A 285 1.05 -8.34 13.63
C SER A 285 -0.21 -9.08 14.06
N SER A 286 -0.20 -10.40 13.95
CA SER A 286 -1.21 -11.22 14.61
C SER A 286 -1.14 -10.93 16.11
N GLU A 287 -2.24 -10.41 16.66
CA GLU A 287 -2.39 -10.29 18.11
C GLU A 287 -2.27 -11.70 18.71
N LYS A 288 -1.44 -11.83 19.76
CA LYS A 288 -1.31 -13.08 20.52
C LYS A 288 -2.51 -13.28 21.42
#